data_AF-A0A971XY48-F1
#
_entry.id   AF-A0A971XY48-F1
#
_cell.length_a   1.000
_cell.length_b   1.000
_cell.length_c   1.000
_cell.angle_alpha   90.00
_cell.angle_beta   90.00
_cell.angle_gamma   90.00
#
_symmetry.space_group_name_H-M   'P 1'
#
loop_
_entity.id
_entity.type
_entity.pdbx_description
1 polymer ?
#
loop_
_entity_poly.entity_id
_entity_poly.type
_entity_poly.pdbx_seq_one_letter_code
_entity_poly.pdbx_strand_id
1 'polypeptide(L)'
;MKYLRKKSGFSLVEVIVATAILLIGILAVSSLLLRGLKGMHTAENRSDVLHDTQKDIEAVIQNEEADDEAIVVREPYTLRFENLGIEVEGTLVTVKKIAAGLPEGEIVYVTFIPNEGLEE
;
A
#
# COMPACT_ATOMS: atom_id res chain seq x y z
N MET A 1 40.28 -59.57 -4.71
CA MET A 1 39.21 -58.83 -3.99
C MET A 1 39.71 -57.44 -3.62
N LYS A 2 39.76 -56.53 -4.59
CA LYS A 2 39.92 -55.08 -4.37
C LYS A 2 38.55 -54.53 -3.95
N TYR A 3 38.52 -53.48 -3.11
CA TYR A 3 37.31 -52.74 -2.69
C TYR A 3 36.57 -53.18 -1.42
N LEU A 4 37.29 -53.55 -0.35
CA LEU A 4 36.78 -53.26 0.99
C LEU A 4 37.08 -51.80 1.33
N ARG A 5 36.28 -50.89 0.76
CA ARG A 5 36.24 -49.48 1.19
C ARG A 5 35.73 -49.49 2.64
N LYS A 6 36.62 -49.19 3.59
CA LYS A 6 36.28 -48.99 5.00
C LYS A 6 35.23 -47.87 5.05
N LYS A 7 33.96 -48.20 5.33
CA LYS A 7 32.95 -47.19 5.66
C LYS A 7 33.34 -46.62 7.03
N SER A 8 34.13 -45.56 7.08
CA SER A 8 34.30 -44.81 8.33
C SER A 8 32.99 -44.08 8.59
N GLY A 9 32.41 -44.26 9.78
CA GLY A 9 31.32 -43.43 10.24
C GLY A 9 31.77 -41.97 10.38
N PHE A 10 30.81 -41.04 10.49
CA PHE A 10 31.11 -39.65 10.75
C PHE A 10 31.75 -39.50 12.14
N SER A 11 32.80 -38.69 12.22
CA SER A 11 33.37 -38.27 13.50
C SER A 11 32.40 -37.34 14.23
N LEU A 12 32.48 -37.30 15.56
CA LEU A 12 31.66 -36.42 16.38
C LEU A 12 31.81 -34.94 15.96
N VAL A 13 33.03 -34.55 15.58
CA VAL A 13 33.34 -33.20 15.10
C VAL A 13 32.61 -32.89 13.79
N GLU A 14 32.59 -33.83 12.83
CA GLU A 14 31.85 -33.65 11.58
C GLU A 14 30.35 -33.48 11.81
N VAL A 15 29.76 -34.22 12.75
CA VAL A 15 28.35 -34.10 13.09
C VAL A 15 28.05 -32.73 13.71
N ILE A 16 28.92 -32.24 14.61
CA ILE A 16 28.78 -30.91 15.23
C ILE A 16 28.86 -29.82 14.17
N VAL A 17 29.84 -29.90 13.27
CA VAL A 17 30.02 -28.92 12.18
C VAL A 17 28.82 -28.93 11.24
N ALA A 18 28.34 -30.11 10.83
CA ALA A 18 27.15 -30.22 9.98
C ALA A 18 25.90 -29.64 10.65
N THR A 19 25.72 -29.89 11.94
CA THR A 19 24.60 -29.32 12.72
C THR A 19 24.70 -27.80 12.81
N ALA A 20 25.89 -27.25 13.01
CA ALA A 20 26.11 -25.81 13.06
C ALA A 20 25.77 -25.13 11.71
N ILE A 21 26.22 -25.71 10.60
CA ILE A 21 25.91 -25.20 9.26
C ILE A 21 24.39 -25.24 9.00
N LEU A 22 23.74 -26.35 9.38
CA LEU A 22 22.29 -26.49 9.24
C LEU A 22 21.54 -25.42 10.04
N LEU A 23 21.94 -25.17 11.28
CA LEU A 23 21.34 -24.13 12.13
C LEU A 23 21.47 -22.74 11.52
N ILE A 24 22.65 -22.39 10.99
CA ILE A 24 22.86 -21.11 10.30
C ILE A 24 21.92 -21.00 9.08
N GLY A 25 21.77 -22.08 8.31
CA GLY A 25 20.86 -22.14 7.18
C GLY A 25 19.41 -21.89 7.58
N ILE A 26 18.94 -22.55 8.64
CA ILE A 26 17.57 -22.37 9.16
C ILE A 26 17.35 -20.93 9.61
N LEU A 27 18.30 -20.34 10.34
CA LEU A 27 18.22 -18.95 10.79
C LEU A 27 18.18 -17.97 9.62
N ALA A 28 19.00 -18.19 8.59
CA ALA A 28 19.00 -17.37 7.39
C ALA A 28 17.63 -17.39 6.68
N VAL A 29 17.06 -18.59 6.45
CA VAL A 29 15.75 -18.73 5.82
C VAL A 29 14.65 -18.10 6.67
N SER A 30 14.68 -18.33 7.99
CA SER A 30 13.69 -17.77 8.92
C SER A 30 13.73 -16.23 8.92
N SER A 31 14.92 -15.64 8.86
CA SER A 31 15.08 -14.19 8.77
C SER A 31 14.52 -13.60 7.48
N LEU A 32 14.68 -14.30 6.35
CA LEU A 32 14.11 -13.90 5.07
C LEU A 32 12.58 -13.96 5.10
N LEU A 33 12.01 -15.03 5.66
CA LEU A 33 10.57 -15.19 5.80
C LEU A 33 9.96 -14.10 6.69
N LEU A 34 10.57 -13.81 7.84
CA LEU A 34 10.09 -12.75 8.73
C LEU A 34 10.10 -11.37 8.07
N ARG A 35 11.14 -11.07 7.27
CA ARG A 35 11.20 -9.82 6.49
C ARG A 35 10.12 -9.78 5.42
N GLY A 36 9.89 -10.91 4.74
CA GLY A 36 8.81 -11.04 3.75
C GLY A 36 7.43 -10.80 4.35
N LEU A 37 7.13 -11.43 5.48
CA LEU A 37 5.86 -11.25 6.20
C LEU A 37 5.64 -9.80 6.64
N LYS A 38 6.68 -9.14 7.18
CA LYS A 38 6.59 -7.73 7.54
C LYS A 38 6.34 -6.83 6.34
N GLY A 39 6.99 -7.13 5.21
CA GLY A 39 6.76 -6.43 3.94
C GLY A 39 5.32 -6.60 3.43
N MET A 40 4.81 -7.83 3.44
CA MET A 40 3.43 -8.12 3.04
C MET A 40 2.41 -7.38 3.90
N HIS A 41 2.51 -7.45 5.22
CA HIS A 41 1.58 -6.75 6.11
C HIS A 41 1.59 -5.23 5.89
N THR A 42 2.76 -4.65 5.58
CA THR A 42 2.85 -3.22 5.27
C THR A 42 2.18 -2.89 3.93
N ALA A 43 2.36 -3.75 2.93
CA ALA A 43 1.75 -3.58 1.61
C ALA A 43 0.22 -3.79 1.64
N GLU A 44 -0.26 -4.76 2.41
CA GLU A 44 -1.67 -5.03 2.64
C GLU A 44 -2.36 -3.82 3.29
N ASN A 45 -1.84 -3.36 4.43
CA ASN A 45 -2.38 -2.17 5.10
C ASN A 45 -2.36 -0.92 4.20
N ARG A 46 -1.33 -0.77 3.36
CA ARG A 46 -1.27 0.32 2.38
C ARG A 46 -2.35 0.17 1.30
N SER A 47 -2.60 -1.04 0.83
CA SER A 47 -3.60 -1.33 -0.19
C SER A 47 -5.01 -1.05 0.33
N ASP A 48 -5.31 -1.50 1.54
CA ASP A 48 -6.62 -1.34 2.16
C ASP A 48 -6.93 0.15 2.39
N VAL A 49 -6.00 0.88 2.98
CA VAL A 49 -6.16 2.33 3.24
C VAL A 49 -6.34 3.12 1.93
N LEU A 50 -5.62 2.75 0.87
CA LEU A 50 -5.79 3.39 -0.43
C LEU A 50 -7.17 3.08 -1.04
N HIS A 51 -7.62 1.82 -0.93
CA HIS A 51 -8.91 1.40 -1.44
C HIS A 51 -10.06 2.09 -0.72
N ASP A 52 -10.02 2.16 0.62
CA ASP A 52 -11.01 2.86 1.42
C ASP A 52 -11.06 4.35 1.07
N THR A 53 -9.89 4.98 0.89
CA THR A 53 -9.83 6.39 0.48
C THR A 53 -10.43 6.61 -0.92
N GLN A 54 -10.20 5.69 -1.86
CA GLN A 54 -10.83 5.76 -3.18
C GLN A 54 -12.35 5.66 -3.10
N LYS A 55 -12.86 4.77 -2.25
CA LYS A 55 -14.29 4.62 -1.99
C LYS A 55 -14.89 5.90 -1.42
N ASP A 56 -14.22 6.55 -0.47
CA ASP A 56 -14.68 7.84 0.09
C ASP A 56 -14.73 8.94 -0.97
N ILE A 57 -13.72 8.99 -1.85
CA ILE A 57 -13.69 9.94 -2.98
C ILE A 57 -14.87 9.69 -3.94
N GLU A 58 -15.13 8.43 -4.27
CA GLU A 58 -16.27 8.07 -5.14
C GLU A 58 -17.61 8.46 -4.50
N ALA A 59 -17.79 8.23 -3.20
CA ALA A 59 -18.97 8.65 -2.46
C ALA A 59 -19.16 10.17 -2.53
N VAL A 60 -18.09 10.95 -2.29
CA VAL A 60 -18.14 12.43 -2.36
C VAL A 60 -18.51 12.93 -3.76
N ILE A 61 -18.00 12.30 -4.82
CA ILE A 61 -18.33 12.63 -6.21
C ILE A 61 -19.82 12.32 -6.49
N GLN A 62 -20.37 11.26 -5.92
CA GLN A 62 -21.77 10.86 -6.07
C GLN A 62 -22.73 11.64 -5.16
N ASN A 63 -22.25 12.66 -4.43
CA ASN A 63 -23.00 13.40 -3.41
C ASN A 63 -23.48 12.53 -2.23
N GLU A 64 -22.81 11.43 -1.96
CA GLU A 64 -23.02 10.60 -0.77
C GLU A 64 -22.14 11.09 0.40
N GLU A 65 -22.48 10.68 1.62
CA GLU A 65 -21.69 11.00 2.81
C GLU A 65 -20.37 10.20 2.77
N ALA A 66 -19.25 10.92 2.92
CA ALA A 66 -17.94 10.29 3.14
C ALA A 66 -17.87 9.70 4.55
N ASP A 67 -16.96 8.75 4.76
CA ASP A 67 -16.62 8.25 6.09
C ASP A 67 -16.21 9.38 7.06
N ASP A 68 -16.51 9.23 8.35
CA ASP A 68 -16.40 10.27 9.40
C ASP A 68 -14.96 10.80 9.57
N GLU A 69 -13.97 10.03 9.11
CA GLU A 69 -12.54 10.36 9.18
C GLU A 69 -12.04 11.23 8.00
N ALA A 70 -12.86 11.43 6.96
CA ALA A 70 -12.49 12.22 5.79
C ALA A 70 -12.90 13.69 5.95
N ILE A 71 -11.93 14.60 5.82
CA ILE A 71 -12.18 16.04 5.80
C ILE A 71 -12.51 16.46 4.37
N VAL A 72 -13.77 16.84 4.13
CA VAL A 72 -14.24 17.31 2.83
C VAL A 72 -14.39 18.84 2.83
N VAL A 73 -13.70 19.51 1.92
CA VAL A 73 -13.78 20.95 1.71
C VAL A 73 -14.34 21.22 0.31
N ARG A 74 -15.40 22.02 0.22
CA ARG A 74 -16.06 22.40 -1.05
C ARG A 74 -15.97 23.91 -1.23
N GLU A 75 -15.31 24.35 -2.31
CA GLU A 75 -15.10 25.76 -2.61
C GLU A 75 -15.58 26.09 -4.03
N PRO A 76 -16.32 27.20 -4.23
CA PRO A 76 -16.66 27.66 -5.57
C PRO A 76 -15.40 27.92 -6.40
N TYR A 77 -15.36 27.43 -7.64
CA TYR A 77 -14.21 27.57 -8.53
C TYR A 77 -14.64 27.75 -9.98
N THR A 78 -13.90 28.56 -10.74
CA THR A 78 -14.12 28.75 -12.18
C THR A 78 -12.90 28.23 -12.95
N LEU A 79 -13.10 27.19 -13.74
CA LEU A 79 -12.08 26.65 -14.64
C LEU A 79 -12.05 27.48 -15.93
N ARG A 80 -10.88 28.04 -16.25
CA ARG A 80 -10.67 28.86 -17.44
C ARG A 80 -9.75 28.17 -18.44
N PHE A 81 -10.25 27.89 -19.63
CA PHE A 81 -9.47 27.32 -20.72
C PHE A 81 -8.96 28.44 -21.62
N GLU A 82 -7.76 28.96 -21.32
CA GLU A 82 -7.18 30.13 -22.01
C GLU A 82 -7.14 29.97 -23.54
N ASN A 83 -6.86 28.77 -24.03
CA ASN A 83 -6.75 28.49 -25.47
C ASN A 83 -8.10 28.41 -26.19
N LEU A 84 -9.20 28.23 -25.46
CA LEU A 84 -10.55 28.05 -26.01
C LEU A 84 -11.48 29.24 -25.68
N GLY A 85 -11.09 30.12 -24.76
CA GLY A 85 -11.91 31.24 -24.30
C GLY A 85 -13.17 30.81 -23.54
N ILE A 86 -13.20 29.58 -23.02
CA ILE A 86 -14.33 29.00 -22.30
C ILE A 86 -14.05 29.09 -20.80
N GLU A 87 -15.07 29.50 -20.05
CA GLU A 87 -15.08 29.53 -18.59
C GLU A 87 -16.19 28.59 -18.11
N VAL A 88 -15.84 27.68 -17.20
CA VAL A 88 -16.77 26.70 -16.62
C VAL A 88 -16.82 26.94 -15.12
N GLU A 89 -17.98 27.36 -14.63
CA GLU A 89 -18.24 27.48 -13.19
C GLU A 89 -18.50 26.11 -12.58
N GLY A 90 -18.00 25.90 -11.37
CA GLY A 90 -18.16 24.65 -10.66
C GLY A 90 -17.74 24.76 -9.20
N THR A 91 -17.57 23.60 -8.58
CA THR A 91 -17.09 23.45 -7.22
C THR A 91 -15.80 22.63 -7.23
N LEU A 92 -14.76 23.15 -6.60
CA LEU A 92 -13.57 22.40 -6.28
C LEU A 92 -13.82 21.64 -4.97
N VAL A 93 -13.71 20.32 -5.02
CA VAL A 93 -13.89 19.45 -3.87
C VAL A 93 -12.54 18.86 -3.51
N THR A 94 -12.10 19.16 -2.29
CA THR A 94 -10.87 18.61 -1.70
C THR A 94 -11.26 17.61 -0.62
N VAL A 95 -10.77 16.38 -0.75
CA VAL A 95 -10.93 15.33 0.27
C VAL A 95 -9.56 15.06 0.88
N LYS A 96 -9.47 15.17 2.20
CA LYS A 96 -8.25 14.86 2.96
C LYS A 96 -8.54 13.75 3.95
N LYS A 97 -7.73 12.69 3.91
CA LYS A 97 -7.81 11.58 4.88
C LYS A 97 -6.43 11.31 5.46
N ILE A 98 -6.35 11.21 6.79
CA ILE A 98 -5.14 10.80 7.49
C ILE A 98 -5.03 9.29 7.35
N ALA A 99 -4.01 8.84 6.62
CA ALA A 99 -3.85 7.46 6.20
C ALA A 99 -2.68 6.83 6.97
N ALA A 100 -2.97 6.25 8.13
CA ALA A 100 -1.97 5.56 8.95
C ALA A 100 -1.39 4.35 8.19
N GLY A 101 -0.11 4.44 7.81
CA GLY A 101 0.59 3.39 7.06
C GLY A 101 1.13 3.84 5.69
N LEU A 102 0.83 5.06 5.24
CA LEU A 102 1.49 5.67 4.09
C LEU A 102 2.73 6.48 4.48
N PRO A 103 3.73 6.63 3.59
CA PRO A 103 4.95 7.39 3.87
C PRO A 103 4.70 8.85 4.25
N GLU A 104 3.68 9.46 3.65
CA GLU A 104 3.33 10.88 3.85
C GLU A 104 2.24 11.09 4.91
N GLY A 105 1.61 10.01 5.39
CA GLY A 105 0.60 10.03 6.46
C GLY A 105 -0.73 10.70 6.11
N GLU A 106 -0.83 11.36 4.95
CA GLU A 106 -2.03 12.05 4.46
C GLU A 106 -2.24 11.72 2.98
N ILE A 107 -3.50 11.51 2.58
CA ILE A 107 -3.90 11.53 1.18
C ILE A 107 -4.75 12.78 0.97
N VAL A 108 -4.34 13.60 0.00
CA VAL A 108 -5.11 14.76 -0.45
C VAL A 108 -5.55 14.52 -1.89
N TYR A 109 -6.85 14.53 -2.12
CA TYR A 109 -7.44 14.44 -3.45
C TYR A 109 -8.23 15.71 -3.76
N VAL A 110 -8.10 16.21 -4.99
CA VAL A 110 -8.79 17.42 -5.45
C VAL A 110 -9.48 17.10 -6.77
N THR A 111 -10.79 17.33 -6.82
CA THR A 111 -11.60 17.17 -8.03
C THR A 111 -12.43 18.42 -8.29
N PHE A 112 -12.75 18.67 -9.55
CA PHE A 112 -13.63 19.76 -9.97
C PHE A 112 -14.94 19.18 -10.48
N ILE A 113 -16.05 19.67 -9.95
CA ILE A 113 -17.40 19.31 -10.36
C ILE A 113 -18.01 20.54 -11.06
N PRO A 114 -18.23 20.51 -12.39
CA PRO A 114 -18.90 21.61 -13.09
C PRO A 114 -20.34 21.77 -12.62
N ASN A 115 -20.86 23.00 -12.64
CA ASN A 115 -22.27 23.27 -12.34
C ASN A 115 -23.19 22.80 -13.48
N GLU A 116 -22.69 22.77 -14.71
CA GLU A 116 -23.44 22.28 -15.88
C GLU A 116 -23.42 20.74 -15.93
N GLY A 117 -24.60 20.13 -15.89
CA GLY A 117 -24.80 18.68 -15.81
C GLY A 117 -25.57 18.19 -14.57
N LEU A 118 -25.90 19.09 -13.63
CA LEU A 118 -26.82 18.86 -12.50
C LEU A 118 -28.27 19.28 -12.86
N GLU A 119 -28.70 19.05 -14.09
CA GLU A 119 -30.11 19.19 -14.46
C GLU A 119 -30.81 17.85 -14.18
N GLU A 120 -31.80 17.87 -13.27
CA GLU A 120 -32.73 16.75 -12.99
C GLU A 120 -33.54 16.33 -14.22
#